data_AF-A0A3A8P417-F1
#
_entry.id   AF-A0A3A8P417-F1
#
_cell.length_a   1.000
_cell.length_b   1.000
_cell.length_c   1.000
_cell.angle_alpha   90.00
_cell.angle_beta   90.00
_cell.angle_gamma   90.00
#
_symmetry.space_group_name_H-M   'P 1'
#
loop_
_entity.id
_entity.type
_entity.pdbx_description
1 polymer ?
#
loop_
_entity_poly.entity_id
_entity_poly.type
_entity_poly.pdbx_seq_one_letter_code
_entity_poly.pdbx_strand_id
1 'polypeptide(L)'
;MEPTPLPGPRAAAPPLDCPSGLRQPVAASVSTPRYFVPHAASPAEPVPCDAAEVVHVVDAFRLEPAYLGESEWFVCTDVVGQLQLIPGSDRARLPASVQAQLAHHEVAAGRPPRRLAATELFFFSAEMVEHPADAEGFNDPVYLYGTLTGPWPGNTVMRVPGQLTVSRGDVLAGFAHGAQDAFRYVKDAESREAPSAYHALLPGDRAEHLAQGRGLVLTYPAVPAELQAHNFANGAQVANVLHAVLAQLQEDARTHNGPQAIAALDLPVASRAMAIAELEVRGFEVKGDIAIPRPTKGGLVGKLAGWLQSEEVRVPREAPLSEFLELARRVLPMLPGWPTETERTLRAHVLAGTLSPGTPAPRMPPRAPPQ
;
A
#
# COMPACT_ATOMS: atom_id res chain seq x y z
N MET A 1 -9.37 72.36 51.20
CA MET A 1 -9.05 71.76 49.90
C MET A 1 -9.88 70.51 49.78
N GLU A 2 -11.03 70.63 49.13
CA GLU A 2 -11.98 69.54 48.94
C GLU A 2 -11.47 68.57 47.86
N PRO A 3 -11.63 67.25 48.04
CA PRO A 3 -11.13 66.25 47.10
C PRO A 3 -12.06 66.09 45.89
N THR A 4 -11.45 66.21 44.71
CA THR A 4 -12.03 65.96 43.38
C THR A 4 -12.50 64.50 43.24
N PRO A 5 -13.71 64.23 42.71
CA PRO A 5 -14.19 62.88 42.46
C PRO A 5 -13.67 62.30 41.13
N LEU A 6 -13.38 61.00 41.14
CA LEU A 6 -12.95 60.20 39.98
C LEU A 6 -14.13 59.92 39.02
N PRO A 7 -13.96 60.06 37.69
CA PRO A 7 -14.92 59.57 36.71
C PRO A 7 -14.73 58.06 36.41
N GLY A 8 -15.85 57.33 36.38
CA GLY A 8 -15.95 55.89 36.17
C GLY A 8 -15.74 55.38 34.73
N PRO A 9 -16.10 54.11 34.47
CA PRO A 9 -15.55 53.29 33.39
C PRO A 9 -16.04 53.71 32.00
N ARG A 10 -15.10 53.76 31.05
CA ARG A 10 -15.34 54.15 29.65
C ARG A 10 -16.28 53.18 28.93
N ALA A 11 -17.18 53.82 28.19
CA ALA A 11 -18.25 53.25 27.40
C ALA A 11 -17.79 52.29 26.29
N ALA A 12 -18.66 51.32 26.01
CA ALA A 12 -18.59 50.38 24.91
C ALA A 12 -18.57 51.08 23.54
N ALA A 13 -17.73 50.57 22.64
CA ALA A 13 -17.72 50.93 21.22
C ALA A 13 -18.91 50.29 20.48
N PRO A 14 -19.44 50.93 19.42
CA PRO A 14 -20.64 50.48 18.70
C PRO A 14 -20.33 49.27 17.79
N PRO A 15 -21.36 48.49 17.40
CA PRO A 15 -21.20 47.33 16.53
C PRO A 15 -20.87 47.79 15.11
N LEU A 16 -19.83 47.21 14.52
CA LEU A 16 -19.52 47.36 13.10
C LEU A 16 -20.23 46.26 12.31
N ASP A 17 -21.14 46.69 11.45
CA ASP A 17 -21.81 45.88 10.44
C ASP A 17 -20.78 45.22 9.51
N CYS A 18 -20.80 43.89 9.44
CA CYS A 18 -20.08 43.12 8.43
C CYS A 18 -20.98 42.95 7.19
N PRO A 19 -20.54 43.38 5.98
CA PRO A 19 -21.34 43.21 4.78
C PRO A 19 -21.39 41.73 4.38
N SER A 20 -22.60 41.31 4.07
CA SER A 20 -22.94 39.99 3.53
C SER A 20 -22.23 39.77 2.19
N GLY A 21 -21.14 39.03 2.23
CA GLY A 21 -20.48 38.47 1.06
C GLY A 21 -20.09 37.04 1.41
N LEU A 22 -20.79 36.07 0.81
CA LEU A 22 -20.47 34.65 0.87
C LEU A 22 -19.02 34.43 0.41
N ARG A 23 -18.06 34.49 1.34
CA ARG A 23 -16.81 33.77 1.16
C ARG A 23 -17.13 32.32 1.46
N GLN A 24 -17.11 31.49 0.42
CA GLN A 24 -16.93 30.05 0.60
C GLN A 24 -15.84 29.84 1.67
N PRO A 25 -16.01 28.92 2.63
CA PRO A 25 -14.88 28.53 3.46
C PRO A 25 -13.78 28.11 2.50
N VAL A 26 -12.65 28.80 2.54
CA VAL A 26 -11.43 28.35 1.87
C VAL A 26 -11.19 26.96 2.47
N ALA A 27 -11.48 25.91 1.70
CA ALA A 27 -11.17 24.55 2.09
C ALA A 27 -9.70 24.56 2.50
N ALA A 28 -9.41 24.18 3.74
CA ALA A 28 -8.02 24.04 4.19
C ALA A 28 -7.32 23.16 3.16
N SER A 29 -6.33 23.71 2.45
CA SER A 29 -5.65 22.98 1.38
C SER A 29 -4.92 21.81 2.02
N VAL A 30 -5.44 20.59 1.83
CA VAL A 30 -4.77 19.37 2.27
C VAL A 30 -3.48 19.23 1.47
N SER A 31 -2.34 19.20 2.16
CA SER A 31 -1.03 18.97 1.51
C SER A 31 -0.97 17.52 1.05
N THR A 32 -1.06 17.28 -0.25
CA THR A 32 -0.93 15.96 -0.86
C THR A 32 0.39 15.84 -1.62
N PRO A 33 0.94 14.62 -1.76
CA PRO A 33 2.15 14.42 -2.55
C PRO A 33 1.85 14.72 -4.03
N ARG A 34 2.87 15.14 -4.78
CA ARG A 34 2.74 15.63 -6.15
C ARG A 34 2.05 14.66 -7.10
N TYR A 35 2.34 13.37 -6.97
CA TYR A 35 1.80 12.33 -7.85
C TYR A 35 0.43 11.81 -7.42
N PHE A 36 -0.16 12.41 -6.39
CA PHE A 36 -1.51 12.11 -5.95
C PHE A 36 -2.50 13.16 -6.44
N VAL A 37 -3.61 12.69 -7.02
CA VAL A 37 -4.73 13.51 -7.48
C VAL A 37 -5.95 13.19 -6.62
N PRO A 38 -6.41 14.13 -5.77
CA PRO A 38 -7.63 13.97 -5.00
C PRO A 38 -8.86 13.77 -5.90
N HIS A 39 -9.79 12.92 -5.48
CA HIS A 39 -11.06 12.75 -6.15
C HIS A 39 -11.93 14.00 -5.96
N ALA A 40 -12.33 14.65 -7.05
CA ALA A 40 -12.99 15.96 -7.01
C ALA A 40 -14.34 15.97 -6.25
N ALA A 41 -15.04 14.84 -6.16
CA ALA A 41 -16.35 14.75 -5.53
C ALA A 41 -16.33 14.23 -4.08
N SER A 42 -15.17 13.79 -3.58
CA SER A 42 -15.06 13.18 -2.25
C SER A 42 -14.33 14.12 -1.30
N PRO A 43 -14.99 14.62 -0.24
CA PRO A 43 -14.34 15.53 0.69
C PRO A 43 -13.22 14.81 1.45
N ALA A 44 -12.19 15.58 1.84
CA ALA A 44 -11.19 15.11 2.77
C ALA A 44 -11.81 14.97 4.17
N GLU A 45 -11.53 13.87 4.86
CA GLU A 45 -12.06 13.58 6.18
C GLU A 45 -10.95 13.62 7.23
N PRO A 46 -11.17 14.23 8.41
CA PRO A 46 -10.20 14.15 9.50
C PRO A 46 -10.10 12.71 10.00
N VAL A 47 -8.89 12.26 10.30
CA VAL A 47 -8.67 10.92 10.88
C VAL A 47 -8.66 11.02 12.40
N PRO A 48 -9.70 10.52 13.11
CA PRO A 48 -9.61 10.34 14.55
C PRO A 48 -8.58 9.25 14.83
N CYS A 49 -7.59 9.56 15.67
CA CYS A 49 -6.59 8.58 16.11
C CYS A 49 -7.05 8.02 17.47
N ASP A 50 -7.58 6.79 17.48
CA ASP A 50 -7.86 6.07 18.73
C ASP A 50 -7.25 4.68 18.71
N ALA A 51 -6.17 4.52 19.48
CA ALA A 51 -5.49 3.25 19.67
C ALA A 51 -6.42 2.13 20.18
N ALA A 52 -7.54 2.46 20.83
CA ALA A 52 -8.50 1.47 21.34
C ALA A 52 -9.43 0.88 20.25
N GLU A 53 -9.59 1.55 19.10
CA GLU A 53 -10.55 1.18 18.05
C GLU A 53 -9.92 0.34 16.91
N VAL A 54 -8.61 0.14 16.95
CA VAL A 54 -7.89 -0.64 15.93
C VAL A 54 -8.06 -2.15 16.11
N VAL A 55 -8.09 -2.90 15.01
CA VAL A 55 -8.38 -4.35 14.98
C VAL A 55 -7.18 -5.18 14.54
N HIS A 56 -6.41 -4.68 13.56
CA HIS A 56 -5.23 -5.37 13.05
C HIS A 56 -4.03 -4.43 12.92
N VAL A 57 -2.83 -4.95 13.17
CA VAL A 57 -1.57 -4.28 12.78
C VAL A 57 -1.17 -4.76 11.40
N VAL A 58 -0.92 -3.83 10.50
CA VAL A 58 -0.52 -4.08 9.11
C VAL A 58 0.98 -3.91 8.92
N ASP A 59 1.62 -3.06 9.73
CA ASP A 59 3.03 -2.72 9.59
C ASP A 59 3.60 -2.17 10.90
N ALA A 60 4.91 -2.35 11.09
CA ALA A 60 5.68 -1.76 12.18
C ALA A 60 7.01 -1.24 11.64
N PHE A 61 7.33 0.02 11.95
CA PHE A 61 8.58 0.65 11.53
C PHE A 61 9.02 1.70 12.54
N ARG A 62 10.27 2.15 12.41
CA ARG A 62 10.80 3.28 13.15
C ARG A 62 10.96 4.46 12.22
N LEU A 63 10.38 5.59 12.58
CA LEU A 63 10.60 6.85 11.89
C LEU A 63 11.83 7.52 12.47
N GLU A 64 12.76 7.91 11.61
CA GLU A 64 13.95 8.68 11.98
C GLU A 64 13.87 10.07 11.33
N PRO A 65 13.17 11.05 11.94
CA PRO A 65 13.30 12.42 11.53
C PRO A 65 14.66 12.93 12.01
N ALA A 66 15.41 13.62 11.15
CA ALA A 66 16.74 14.15 11.46
C ALA A 66 16.83 15.01 12.74
N TYR A 67 15.69 15.45 13.30
CA TYR A 67 15.58 16.37 14.43
C TYR A 67 14.72 15.88 15.62
N LEU A 68 14.04 14.72 15.54
CA LEU A 68 13.10 14.24 16.58
C LEU A 68 13.54 12.95 17.29
N GLY A 69 14.61 12.30 16.83
CA GLY A 69 15.01 10.99 17.34
C GLY A 69 14.13 9.84 16.83
N GLU A 70 14.63 8.61 16.94
CA GLU A 70 13.93 7.42 16.46
C GLU A 70 12.66 7.15 17.29
N SER A 71 11.50 7.08 16.62
CA SER A 71 10.22 6.70 17.25
C SER A 71 9.60 5.51 16.51
N GLU A 72 9.13 4.52 17.25
CA GLU A 72 8.39 3.39 16.69
C GLU A 72 6.95 3.81 16.35
N TRP A 73 6.43 3.27 15.24
CA TRP A 73 5.08 3.50 14.75
C TRP A 73 4.46 2.20 14.26
N PHE A 74 3.16 2.06 14.48
CA PHE A 74 2.35 0.96 14.00
C PHE A 74 1.32 1.48 13.00
N VAL A 75 1.23 0.85 11.84
CA VAL A 75 0.11 1.04 10.91
C VAL A 75 -0.91 -0.01 11.24
N CYS A 76 -2.13 0.41 11.52
CA CYS A 76 -3.24 -0.46 11.91
C CYS A 76 -4.45 -0.24 11.01
N THR A 77 -5.41 -1.16 11.05
CA THR A 77 -6.76 -0.94 10.51
C THR A 77 -7.79 -0.88 11.63
N ASP A 78 -8.85 -0.11 11.42
CA ASP A 78 -10.05 -0.15 12.25
C ASP A 78 -11.06 -1.20 11.75
N VAL A 79 -12.23 -1.26 12.40
CA VAL A 79 -13.32 -2.21 12.10
C VAL A 79 -13.90 -2.06 10.69
N VAL A 80 -13.71 -0.92 10.02
CA VAL A 80 -14.15 -0.69 8.65
C VAL A 80 -12.99 -0.82 7.65
N GLY A 81 -11.83 -1.32 8.10
CA GLY A 81 -10.66 -1.59 7.26
C GLY A 81 -9.85 -0.34 6.91
N GLN A 82 -10.09 0.78 7.58
CA GLN A 82 -9.40 2.03 7.28
C GLN A 82 -8.09 2.14 8.05
N LEU A 83 -7.07 2.73 7.41
CA LEU A 83 -5.75 2.86 8.01
C LEU A 83 -5.75 3.89 9.15
N GLN A 84 -5.11 3.52 10.25
CA GLN A 84 -4.78 4.35 11.39
C GLN A 84 -3.28 4.24 11.70
N LEU A 85 -2.68 5.32 12.17
CA LEU A 85 -1.27 5.34 12.57
C LEU A 85 -1.17 5.55 14.08
N ILE A 86 -0.60 4.57 14.78
CA ILE A 86 -0.49 4.60 16.25
C ILE A 86 0.98 4.73 16.65
N PRO A 87 1.35 5.71 17.48
CA PRO A 87 2.73 5.82 17.98
C PRO A 87 3.05 4.68 18.94
N GLY A 88 4.31 4.23 18.96
CA GLY A 88 4.80 3.18 19.84
C GLY A 88 4.57 3.46 21.34
N SER A 89 4.51 4.74 21.72
CA SER A 89 4.16 5.18 23.08
C SER A 89 2.78 4.69 23.53
N ASP A 90 1.87 4.49 22.58
CA ASP A 90 0.47 4.13 22.83
C ASP A 90 0.24 2.62 22.75
N ARG A 91 1.31 1.81 22.63
CA ARG A 91 1.24 0.35 22.57
C ARG A 91 0.39 -0.28 23.68
N ALA A 92 0.49 0.25 24.90
CA ALA A 92 -0.26 -0.26 26.05
C ALA A 92 -1.78 0.01 25.96
N ARG A 93 -2.21 0.95 25.11
CA ARG A 93 -3.62 1.30 24.86
C ARG A 93 -4.26 0.45 23.75
N LEU A 94 -3.45 -0.27 22.97
CA LEU A 94 -3.93 -1.16 21.91
C LEU A 94 -4.77 -2.30 22.50
N PRO A 95 -5.78 -2.82 21.79
CA PRO A 95 -6.50 -4.01 22.21
C PRO A 95 -5.57 -5.22 22.40
N ALA A 96 -5.94 -6.12 23.31
CA ALA A 96 -5.11 -7.29 23.64
C ALA A 96 -4.82 -8.19 22.42
N SER A 97 -5.78 -8.31 21.49
CA SER A 97 -5.59 -9.02 20.21
C SER A 97 -4.51 -8.39 19.35
N VAL A 98 -4.48 -7.06 19.28
CA VAL A 98 -3.50 -6.28 18.50
C VAL A 98 -2.12 -6.36 19.15
N GLN A 99 -2.05 -6.28 20.49
CA GLN A 99 -0.80 -6.52 21.23
C GLN A 99 -0.24 -7.93 20.99
N ALA A 100 -1.10 -8.95 20.90
CA ALA A 100 -0.69 -10.31 20.59
C ALA A 100 -0.17 -10.45 19.15
N GLN A 101 -0.77 -9.76 18.18
CA GLN A 101 -0.26 -9.70 16.80
C GLN A 101 1.15 -9.10 16.76
N LEU A 102 1.39 -7.98 17.45
CA LEU A 102 2.72 -7.35 17.57
C LEU A 102 3.75 -8.31 18.18
N ALA A 103 3.42 -8.92 19.32
CA ALA A 103 4.32 -9.84 20.01
C ALA A 103 4.69 -11.05 19.13
N HIS A 104 3.72 -11.57 18.37
CA HIS A 104 4.01 -12.65 17.42
C HIS A 104 4.94 -12.18 16.30
N HIS A 105 4.65 -11.02 15.69
CA HIS A 105 5.48 -10.49 14.61
C HIS A 105 6.93 -10.28 15.05
N GLU A 106 7.17 -9.74 16.24
CA GLU A 106 8.52 -9.53 16.79
C GLU A 106 9.32 -10.83 16.91
N VAL A 107 8.67 -11.89 17.40
CA VAL A 107 9.27 -13.23 17.50
C VAL A 107 9.50 -13.82 16.11
N ALA A 108 8.52 -13.71 15.22
CA ALA A 108 8.56 -14.31 13.88
C ALA A 108 9.52 -13.60 12.92
N ALA A 109 9.67 -12.28 13.04
CA ALA A 109 10.58 -11.48 12.22
C ALA A 109 12.04 -11.69 12.66
N GLY A 110 12.29 -11.90 13.95
CA GLY A 110 13.63 -12.14 14.50
C GLY A 110 14.60 -10.97 14.31
N ARG A 111 14.08 -9.78 14.00
CA ARG A 111 14.84 -8.55 13.75
C ARG A 111 14.02 -7.32 14.17
N PRO A 112 14.69 -6.22 14.57
CA PRO A 112 13.99 -4.98 14.87
C PRO A 112 13.26 -4.43 13.62
N PRO A 113 12.19 -3.64 13.81
CA PRO A 113 11.50 -2.96 12.72
C PRO A 113 12.46 -2.14 11.85
N ARG A 114 12.17 -2.08 10.54
CA ARG A 114 12.95 -1.25 9.61
C ARG A 114 12.88 0.22 10.02
N ARG A 115 13.91 0.98 9.66
CA ARG A 115 13.95 2.42 9.87
C ARG A 115 13.63 3.14 8.56
N LEU A 116 12.80 4.18 8.64
CA LEU A 116 12.48 5.06 7.54
C LEU A 116 13.03 6.45 7.83
N ALA A 117 14.00 6.87 7.03
CA ALA A 117 14.58 8.20 7.09
C ALA A 117 13.68 9.20 6.35
N ALA A 118 12.54 9.57 6.95
CA ALA A 118 11.55 10.43 6.32
C ALA A 118 11.23 11.64 7.19
N THR A 119 11.04 12.79 6.54
CA THR A 119 10.52 14.02 7.15
C THR A 119 9.01 14.14 6.96
N GLU A 120 8.46 13.47 5.94
CA GLU A 120 7.04 13.44 5.59
C GLU A 120 6.67 12.08 4.98
N LEU A 121 5.68 11.41 5.57
CA LEU A 121 5.13 10.13 5.14
C LEU A 121 3.65 10.25 4.83
N PHE A 122 3.24 9.54 3.79
CA PHE A 122 1.84 9.28 3.47
C PHE A 122 1.57 7.78 3.50
N PHE A 123 0.35 7.42 3.85
CA PHE A 123 -0.13 6.04 3.85
C PHE A 123 -1.23 5.93 2.81
N PHE A 124 -1.19 4.93 1.96
CA PHE A 124 -2.14 4.78 0.87
C PHE A 124 -2.79 3.40 0.93
N SER A 125 -4.11 3.35 1.13
CA SER A 125 -4.89 2.12 1.03
C SER A 125 -5.29 1.95 -0.43
N ALA A 126 -4.64 1.04 -1.15
CA ALA A 126 -4.84 0.84 -2.59
C ALA A 126 -5.93 -0.20 -2.85
N GLU A 127 -6.99 0.20 -3.52
CA GLU A 127 -8.17 -0.61 -3.79
C GLU A 127 -8.14 -1.22 -5.19
N MET A 128 -7.59 -0.47 -6.16
CA MET A 128 -7.58 -0.86 -7.57
C MET A 128 -6.33 -0.37 -8.29
N VAL A 129 -5.92 -1.13 -9.29
CA VAL A 129 -4.82 -0.80 -10.20
C VAL A 129 -5.37 -0.73 -11.61
N GLU A 130 -5.08 0.37 -12.32
CA GLU A 130 -5.49 0.59 -13.70
C GLU A 130 -4.27 0.93 -14.55
N HIS A 131 -4.22 0.34 -15.74
CA HIS A 131 -3.25 0.68 -16.77
C HIS A 131 -3.90 1.62 -17.78
N PRO A 132 -3.29 2.79 -18.08
CA PRO A 132 -3.81 3.69 -19.11
C PRO A 132 -3.84 2.97 -20.46
N ALA A 133 -4.92 3.14 -21.23
CA ALA A 133 -5.08 2.48 -22.53
C ALA A 133 -4.01 2.89 -23.56
N ASP A 134 -3.51 4.12 -23.47
CA ASP A 134 -2.53 4.69 -24.40
C ASP A 134 -1.07 4.56 -23.91
N ALA A 135 -0.82 3.74 -22.88
CA ALA A 135 0.51 3.53 -22.30
C ALA A 135 1.32 2.50 -23.11
N GLU A 136 2.08 2.96 -24.11
CA GLU A 136 2.87 2.13 -25.03
C GLU A 136 4.28 1.74 -24.51
N GLY A 137 4.79 2.42 -23.47
CA GLY A 137 6.14 2.25 -22.94
C GLY A 137 6.26 1.23 -21.80
N PHE A 138 7.47 0.65 -21.64
CA PHE A 138 7.77 -0.44 -20.69
C PHE A 138 7.78 -0.06 -19.22
N ASN A 139 7.94 1.22 -18.89
CA ASN A 139 7.90 1.69 -17.50
C ASN A 139 6.88 2.82 -17.38
N ASP A 140 5.77 2.67 -18.11
CA ASP A 140 4.74 3.68 -18.17
C ASP A 140 4.00 3.83 -16.84
N PRO A 141 3.24 4.93 -16.71
CA PRO A 141 2.41 5.16 -15.55
C PRO A 141 1.39 4.04 -15.32
N VAL A 142 1.14 3.77 -14.05
CA VAL A 142 0.04 2.96 -13.54
C VAL A 142 -0.70 3.79 -12.49
N TYR A 143 -2.02 3.69 -12.50
CA TYR A 143 -2.88 4.41 -11.58
C TYR A 143 -3.33 3.48 -10.46
N LEU A 144 -3.01 3.87 -9.22
CA LEU A 144 -3.47 3.20 -8.02
C LEU A 144 -4.60 4.04 -7.44
N TYR A 145 -5.82 3.51 -7.42
CA TYR A 145 -6.96 4.17 -6.81
C TYR A 145 -7.15 3.70 -5.38
N GLY A 146 -7.61 4.61 -4.54
CA GLY A 146 -7.92 4.33 -3.16
C GLY A 146 -7.79 5.58 -2.32
N THR A 147 -7.25 5.43 -1.11
CA THR A 147 -7.37 6.45 -0.08
C THR A 147 -6.02 6.80 0.54
N LEU A 148 -5.63 8.07 0.42
CA LEU A 148 -4.42 8.63 1.01
C LEU A 148 -4.70 9.13 2.44
N THR A 149 -3.79 8.86 3.37
CA THR A 149 -3.81 9.35 4.75
C THR A 149 -2.49 10.03 5.07
N GLY A 150 -2.53 11.28 5.53
CA GLY A 150 -1.34 12.06 5.89
C GLY A 150 -1.51 13.57 5.64
N PRO A 151 -0.40 14.33 5.61
CA PRO A 151 0.98 13.90 5.87
C PRO A 151 1.25 13.57 7.35
N TRP A 152 2.23 12.71 7.60
CA TRP A 152 2.77 12.40 8.93
C TRP A 152 4.28 12.67 9.02
N PRO A 153 4.80 13.14 10.17
CA PRO A 153 4.06 13.62 11.33
C PRO A 153 3.36 14.96 11.04
N GLY A 154 2.14 15.16 11.56
CA GLY A 154 1.37 16.39 11.33
C GLY A 154 0.22 16.56 12.34
N ASN A 155 -0.19 17.81 12.59
CA ASN A 155 -1.25 18.13 13.56
C ASN A 155 -2.67 17.91 13.02
N THR A 156 -2.82 17.80 11.71
CA THR A 156 -4.10 17.59 11.02
C THR A 156 -3.88 16.53 9.96
N VAL A 157 -4.24 15.30 10.31
CA VAL A 157 -4.15 14.14 9.43
C VAL A 157 -5.49 14.00 8.72
N MET A 158 -5.43 14.00 7.40
CA MET A 158 -6.61 13.92 6.56
C MET A 158 -6.57 12.63 5.76
N ARG A 159 -7.76 12.07 5.55
CA ARG A 159 -8.05 10.99 4.65
C ARG A 159 -8.62 11.58 3.36
N VAL A 160 -8.00 11.27 2.23
CA VAL A 160 -8.34 11.85 0.93
C VAL A 160 -8.47 10.72 -0.08
N PRO A 161 -9.69 10.41 -0.56
CA PRO A 161 -9.88 9.51 -1.69
C PRO A 161 -9.26 10.11 -2.96
N GLY A 162 -8.67 9.27 -3.81
CA GLY A 162 -8.06 9.74 -5.05
C GLY A 162 -7.20 8.69 -5.73
N GLN A 163 -6.25 9.17 -6.51
CA GLN A 163 -5.42 8.38 -7.39
C GLN A 163 -3.95 8.72 -7.18
N LEU A 164 -3.12 7.71 -6.90
CA LEU A 164 -1.67 7.80 -6.92
C LEU A 164 -1.15 7.30 -8.27
N THR A 165 -0.33 8.12 -8.94
CA THR A 165 0.30 7.75 -10.21
C THR A 165 1.77 7.40 -9.99
N VAL A 166 2.16 6.17 -10.34
CA VAL A 166 3.55 5.67 -10.22
C VAL A 166 3.91 4.92 -11.49
N SER A 167 5.16 4.46 -11.64
CA SER A 167 5.53 3.60 -12.78
C SER A 167 5.23 2.12 -12.49
N ARG A 168 5.10 1.30 -13.54
CA ARG A 168 5.00 -0.17 -13.39
C ARG A 168 6.21 -0.74 -12.62
N GLY A 169 7.41 -0.27 -12.93
CA GLY A 169 8.64 -0.62 -12.21
C GLY A 169 8.58 -0.24 -10.73
N ASP A 170 8.04 0.93 -10.38
CA ASP A 170 7.89 1.35 -8.97
C ASP A 170 6.99 0.39 -8.18
N VAL A 171 5.90 -0.09 -8.78
CA VAL A 171 5.00 -1.07 -8.14
C VAL A 171 5.71 -2.41 -7.92
N LEU A 172 6.36 -2.95 -8.96
CA LEU A 172 7.10 -4.21 -8.86
C LEU A 172 8.21 -4.12 -7.80
N ALA A 173 8.98 -3.04 -7.81
CA ALA A 173 10.08 -2.83 -6.87
C ALA A 173 9.58 -2.59 -5.45
N GLY A 174 8.51 -1.80 -5.31
CA GLY A 174 7.88 -1.51 -4.02
C GLY A 174 7.52 -2.79 -3.26
N PHE A 175 6.83 -3.72 -3.91
CA PHE A 175 6.50 -5.01 -3.29
C PHE A 175 7.69 -5.96 -3.20
N ALA A 176 8.55 -6.04 -4.22
CA ALA A 176 9.71 -6.93 -4.20
C ALA A 176 10.68 -6.62 -3.04
N HIS A 177 10.89 -5.33 -2.77
CA HIS A 177 11.68 -4.84 -1.64
C HIS A 177 10.91 -4.89 -0.31
N GLY A 178 9.64 -4.47 -0.30
CA GLY A 178 8.81 -4.44 0.92
C GLY A 178 8.50 -5.82 1.49
N ALA A 179 8.51 -6.87 0.67
CA ALA A 179 8.17 -8.23 1.09
C ALA A 179 9.02 -8.77 2.25
N GLN A 180 10.28 -8.34 2.37
CA GLN A 180 11.12 -8.75 3.51
C GLN A 180 10.56 -8.21 4.83
N ASP A 181 9.97 -7.02 4.79
CA ASP A 181 9.46 -6.25 5.93
C ASP A 181 7.96 -6.48 6.17
N ALA A 182 7.37 -7.46 5.49
CA ALA A 182 5.96 -7.82 5.67
C ALA A 182 5.65 -8.19 7.13
N PHE A 183 4.52 -7.69 7.62
CA PHE A 183 4.04 -7.99 8.96
C PHE A 183 3.56 -9.45 9.01
N ARG A 184 3.99 -10.19 10.03
CA ARG A 184 3.77 -11.64 10.12
C ARG A 184 2.74 -11.94 11.19
N TYR A 185 1.68 -12.64 10.81
CA TYR A 185 0.64 -13.09 11.73
C TYR A 185 0.89 -14.53 12.19
N VAL A 186 0.20 -14.89 13.27
CA VAL A 186 0.16 -16.27 13.76
C VAL A 186 -0.36 -17.17 12.64
N LYS A 187 0.38 -18.24 12.36
CA LYS A 187 -0.06 -19.29 11.43
C LYS A 187 -1.33 -19.95 11.97
N ASP A 188 -2.42 -19.88 11.22
CA ASP A 188 -3.62 -20.66 11.51
C ASP A 188 -3.44 -22.14 11.11
N ALA A 189 -4.29 -23.02 11.61
CA ALA A 189 -4.18 -24.45 11.33
C ALA A 189 -4.53 -24.83 9.88
N GLU A 190 -5.21 -23.96 9.15
CA GLU A 190 -5.76 -24.21 7.82
C GLU A 190 -4.83 -23.72 6.68
N SER A 191 -3.93 -22.80 6.99
CA SER A 191 -3.02 -22.15 6.06
C SER A 191 -1.71 -22.92 5.93
N ARG A 192 -1.29 -23.12 4.68
CA ARG A 192 0.01 -23.74 4.36
C ARG A 192 1.18 -22.85 4.80
N GLU A 193 1.06 -21.56 4.55
CA GLU A 193 2.04 -20.52 4.88
C GLU A 193 1.53 -19.62 6.00
N ALA A 194 2.42 -18.94 6.71
CA ALA A 194 2.02 -17.98 7.72
C ALA A 194 1.40 -16.73 7.04
N PRO A 195 0.18 -16.31 7.44
CA PRO A 195 -0.43 -15.11 6.86
C PRO A 195 0.46 -13.90 7.11
N SER A 196 0.55 -13.02 6.11
CA SER A 196 1.37 -11.80 6.21
C SER A 196 0.67 -10.62 5.55
N ALA A 197 0.91 -9.42 6.07
CA ALA A 197 0.51 -8.17 5.45
C ALA A 197 1.72 -7.53 4.76
N TYR A 198 1.58 -7.33 3.46
CA TYR A 198 2.59 -6.77 2.57
C TYR A 198 2.27 -5.31 2.27
N HIS A 199 3.32 -4.56 1.99
CA HIS A 199 3.26 -3.16 1.64
C HIS A 199 4.29 -2.84 0.56
N ALA A 200 4.09 -1.71 -0.11
CA ALA A 200 5.02 -1.15 -1.08
C ALA A 200 5.36 0.28 -0.67
N LEU A 201 6.65 0.60 -0.59
CA LEU A 201 7.09 1.99 -0.51
C LEU A 201 7.19 2.55 -1.94
N LEU A 202 6.33 3.51 -2.26
CA LEU A 202 6.16 4.11 -3.58
C LEU A 202 6.52 5.60 -3.59
N PRO A 203 6.96 6.15 -4.74
CA PRO A 203 7.25 7.57 -4.85
C PRO A 203 5.96 8.38 -4.98
N GLY A 204 5.77 9.36 -4.09
CA GLY A 204 4.72 10.38 -4.22
C GLY A 204 5.21 11.69 -4.83
N ASP A 205 6.51 11.85 -5.03
CA ASP A 205 7.12 13.07 -5.57
C ASP A 205 8.37 12.77 -6.40
N ARG A 206 8.99 13.82 -6.94
CA ARG A 206 10.23 13.77 -7.71
C ARG A 206 11.44 13.45 -6.85
N ALA A 207 12.49 12.94 -7.48
CA ALA A 207 13.74 12.54 -6.81
C ALA A 207 14.31 13.64 -5.89
N GLU A 208 14.22 14.93 -6.27
CA GLU A 208 14.79 16.01 -5.46
C GLU A 208 14.04 16.24 -4.14
N HIS A 209 12.74 15.96 -4.12
CA HIS A 209 11.90 16.04 -2.91
C HIS A 209 12.03 14.76 -2.08
N LEU A 210 12.06 13.60 -2.74
CA LEU A 210 12.33 12.31 -2.10
C LEU A 210 13.64 12.36 -1.33
N ALA A 211 14.72 12.90 -1.92
CA ALA A 211 16.04 13.01 -1.28
C ALA A 211 16.02 13.80 0.04
N GLN A 212 15.00 14.64 0.27
CA GLN A 212 14.78 15.39 1.50
C GLN A 212 13.93 14.62 2.53
N GLY A 213 13.62 13.36 2.25
CA GLY A 213 12.71 12.53 3.04
C GLY A 213 11.24 12.92 2.89
N ARG A 214 10.85 13.60 1.81
CA ARG A 214 9.47 14.06 1.57
C ARG A 214 8.78 13.28 0.46
N GLY A 215 7.46 13.15 0.54
CA GLY A 215 6.67 12.51 -0.52
C GLY A 215 6.83 10.98 -0.57
N LEU A 216 7.26 10.34 0.51
CA LEU A 216 7.32 8.88 0.63
C LEU A 216 5.91 8.35 0.91
N VAL A 217 5.46 7.35 0.14
CA VAL A 217 4.12 6.78 0.27
C VAL A 217 4.19 5.28 0.60
N LEU A 218 3.82 4.90 1.82
CA LEU A 218 3.63 3.51 2.19
C LEU A 218 2.25 3.04 1.73
N THR A 219 2.23 2.10 0.79
CA THR A 219 1.02 1.62 0.12
C THR A 219 0.66 0.21 0.57
N TYR A 220 -0.60 0.02 0.91
CA TYR A 220 -1.18 -1.23 1.41
C TYR A 220 -2.36 -1.61 0.52
N PRO A 221 -2.29 -2.72 -0.23
CA PRO A 221 -3.47 -3.26 -0.90
C PRO A 221 -4.60 -3.52 0.10
N ALA A 222 -5.75 -2.91 -0.14
CA ALA A 222 -6.91 -2.94 0.73
C ALA A 222 -7.54 -4.33 0.73
N VAL A 223 -7.85 -4.83 1.92
CA VAL A 223 -8.60 -6.08 2.11
C VAL A 223 -10.03 -5.71 2.51
N PRO A 224 -11.08 -6.22 1.82
CA PRO A 224 -12.46 -6.02 2.25
C PRO A 224 -12.66 -6.46 3.71
N ALA A 225 -13.38 -5.66 4.51
CA ALA A 225 -13.53 -5.90 5.95
C ALA A 225 -14.11 -7.29 6.27
N GLU A 226 -14.96 -7.83 5.38
CA GLU A 226 -15.57 -9.15 5.49
C GLU A 226 -14.54 -10.29 5.43
N LEU A 227 -13.37 -10.02 4.85
CA LEU A 227 -12.27 -10.98 4.72
C LEU A 227 -11.22 -10.83 5.84
N GLN A 228 -11.35 -9.82 6.71
CA GLN A 228 -10.40 -9.54 7.81
C GLN A 228 -10.73 -10.31 9.11
N ALA A 229 -11.34 -11.49 9.05
CA ALA A 229 -11.91 -12.14 10.24
C ALA A 229 -10.91 -12.40 11.39
N HIS A 230 -9.64 -12.67 11.08
CA HIS A 230 -8.59 -12.96 12.07
C HIS A 230 -7.32 -12.13 11.90
N ASN A 231 -7.07 -11.65 10.69
CA ASN A 231 -5.91 -10.84 10.32
C ASN A 231 -6.19 -10.05 9.04
N PHE A 232 -5.32 -9.09 8.70
CA PHE A 232 -5.40 -8.30 7.48
C PHE A 232 -4.61 -8.95 6.31
N ALA A 233 -4.25 -10.23 6.35
CA ALA A 233 -3.33 -10.79 5.34
C ALA A 233 -3.80 -10.52 3.89
N ASN A 234 -2.98 -9.77 3.15
CA ASN A 234 -3.35 -9.19 1.86
C ASN A 234 -2.61 -9.84 0.69
N GLY A 235 -2.10 -11.07 0.88
CA GLY A 235 -1.25 -11.74 -0.09
C GLY A 235 -1.93 -11.98 -1.44
N ALA A 236 -3.24 -12.28 -1.43
CA ALA A 236 -4.03 -12.44 -2.65
C ALA A 236 -4.16 -11.12 -3.43
N GLN A 237 -4.41 -10.02 -2.74
CA GLN A 237 -4.50 -8.69 -3.34
C GLN A 237 -3.16 -8.29 -3.96
N VAL A 238 -2.05 -8.54 -3.25
CA VAL A 238 -0.70 -8.25 -3.77
C VAL A 238 -0.39 -9.10 -5.01
N ALA A 239 -0.75 -10.39 -4.99
CA ALA A 239 -0.57 -11.27 -6.15
C ALA A 239 -1.37 -10.78 -7.36
N ASN A 240 -2.61 -10.33 -7.16
CA ASN A 240 -3.43 -9.73 -8.22
C ASN A 240 -2.79 -8.45 -8.79
N VAL A 241 -2.28 -7.57 -7.94
CA VAL A 241 -1.59 -6.34 -8.36
C VAL A 241 -0.34 -6.67 -9.18
N LEU A 242 0.52 -7.56 -8.67
CA LEU A 242 1.74 -7.97 -9.38
C LEU A 242 1.42 -8.66 -10.70
N HIS A 243 0.41 -9.53 -10.73
CA HIS A 243 -0.06 -10.17 -11.95
C HIS A 243 -0.52 -9.14 -12.98
N ALA A 244 -1.36 -8.17 -12.60
CA ALA A 244 -1.85 -7.13 -13.51
C ALA A 244 -0.68 -6.35 -14.16
N VAL A 245 0.28 -5.93 -13.33
CA VAL A 245 1.45 -5.18 -13.82
C VAL A 245 2.35 -6.05 -14.72
N LEU A 246 2.63 -7.29 -14.34
CA LEU A 246 3.46 -8.21 -15.13
C LEU A 246 2.78 -8.61 -16.45
N ALA A 247 1.47 -8.81 -16.45
CA ALA A 247 0.69 -9.11 -17.64
C ALA A 247 0.74 -7.95 -18.64
N GLN A 248 0.57 -6.72 -18.16
CA GLN A 248 0.67 -5.54 -19.01
C GLN A 248 2.08 -5.39 -19.60
N LEU A 249 3.14 -5.55 -18.77
CA LEU A 249 4.52 -5.50 -19.24
C LEU A 249 4.83 -6.56 -20.31
N GLN A 250 4.29 -7.77 -20.13
CA GLN A 250 4.42 -8.85 -21.11
C GLN A 250 3.72 -8.49 -22.42
N GLU A 251 2.52 -7.94 -22.36
CA GLU A 251 1.77 -7.53 -23.55
C GLU A 251 2.50 -6.41 -24.31
N ASP A 252 2.96 -5.39 -23.60
CA ASP A 252 3.74 -4.30 -24.22
C ASP A 252 5.03 -4.84 -24.85
N ALA A 253 5.68 -5.83 -24.23
CA ALA A 253 6.88 -6.44 -24.79
C ALA A 253 6.62 -7.21 -26.09
N ARG A 254 5.44 -7.81 -26.23
CA ARG A 254 5.02 -8.47 -27.47
C ARG A 254 4.65 -7.45 -28.55
N THR A 255 3.92 -6.40 -28.18
CA THR A 255 3.34 -5.45 -29.13
C THR A 255 4.32 -4.37 -29.59
N HIS A 256 5.23 -3.94 -28.72
CA HIS A 256 6.12 -2.79 -28.97
C HIS A 256 7.61 -3.17 -29.10
N ASN A 257 7.93 -4.40 -29.53
CA ASN A 257 9.30 -4.90 -29.70
C ASN A 257 10.16 -4.76 -28.43
N GLY A 258 9.59 -5.12 -27.27
CA GLY A 258 10.29 -5.06 -26.00
C GLY A 258 11.30 -6.18 -25.78
N PRO A 259 11.90 -6.25 -24.58
CA PRO A 259 12.81 -7.33 -24.23
C PRO A 259 12.15 -8.70 -24.41
N GLN A 260 12.72 -9.55 -25.28
CA GLN A 260 12.19 -10.88 -25.58
C GLN A 260 12.01 -11.75 -24.33
N ALA A 261 12.86 -11.56 -23.33
CA ALA A 261 12.77 -12.27 -22.05
C ALA A 261 11.47 -11.94 -21.27
N ILE A 262 10.92 -10.73 -21.42
CA ILE A 262 9.64 -10.31 -20.82
C ILE A 262 8.47 -10.83 -21.67
N ALA A 263 8.56 -10.69 -22.99
CA ALA A 263 7.53 -11.17 -23.93
C ALA A 263 7.26 -12.69 -23.81
N ALA A 264 8.31 -13.46 -23.47
CA ALA A 264 8.29 -14.91 -23.33
C ALA A 264 8.12 -15.42 -21.87
N LEU A 265 7.75 -14.55 -20.91
CA LEU A 265 7.50 -15.00 -19.53
C LEU A 265 6.37 -16.05 -19.49
N ASP A 266 6.59 -17.14 -18.77
CA ASP A 266 5.51 -18.03 -18.34
C ASP A 266 4.83 -17.38 -17.15
N LEU A 267 3.77 -16.59 -17.41
CA LEU A 267 3.07 -15.82 -16.39
C LEU A 267 1.94 -16.66 -15.78
N PRO A 268 2.04 -17.05 -14.49
CA PRO A 268 0.93 -17.71 -13.80
C PRO A 268 -0.18 -16.70 -13.46
N VAL A 269 -1.35 -17.21 -13.08
CA VAL A 269 -2.47 -16.39 -12.56
C VAL A 269 -2.51 -16.46 -11.04
N ALA A 270 -2.99 -15.38 -10.40
CA ALA A 270 -3.14 -15.31 -8.95
C ALA A 270 -4.30 -16.16 -8.44
N SER A 271 -5.37 -16.32 -9.24
CA SER A 271 -6.46 -17.26 -8.98
C SER A 271 -6.86 -17.96 -10.27
N ARG A 272 -6.64 -19.27 -10.33
CA ARG A 272 -7.05 -20.05 -11.49
C ARG A 272 -8.57 -20.14 -11.61
N ALA A 273 -9.28 -20.17 -10.49
CA ALA A 273 -10.74 -20.15 -10.48
C ALA A 273 -11.29 -18.87 -11.16
N MET A 274 -10.70 -17.70 -10.85
CA MET A 274 -11.09 -16.44 -11.51
C MET A 274 -10.74 -16.44 -13.00
N ALA A 275 -9.56 -16.94 -13.38
CA ALA A 275 -9.16 -17.03 -14.78
C ALA A 275 -10.10 -17.95 -15.59
N ILE A 276 -10.55 -19.07 -15.00
CA ILE A 276 -11.56 -19.95 -15.60
C ILE A 276 -12.89 -19.23 -15.74
N ALA A 277 -13.36 -18.56 -14.67
CA ALA A 277 -14.62 -17.82 -14.71
C ALA A 277 -14.62 -16.71 -15.79
N GLU A 278 -13.51 -16.00 -15.96
CA GLU A 278 -13.36 -14.99 -17.02
C GLU A 278 -13.43 -15.62 -18.42
N LEU A 279 -12.75 -16.75 -18.64
CA LEU A 279 -12.83 -17.50 -19.89
C LEU A 279 -14.26 -18.00 -20.16
N GLU A 280 -14.97 -18.48 -19.14
CA GLU A 280 -16.36 -18.91 -19.27
C GLU A 280 -17.30 -17.76 -19.64
N VAL A 281 -17.11 -16.58 -19.05
CA VAL A 281 -17.83 -15.35 -19.42
C VAL A 281 -17.53 -14.95 -20.86
N ARG A 282 -16.29 -15.15 -21.33
CA ARG A 282 -15.88 -14.95 -22.73
C ARG A 282 -16.40 -16.02 -23.70
N GLY A 283 -17.17 -16.99 -23.21
CA GLY A 283 -17.81 -18.02 -24.04
C GLY A 283 -16.99 -19.29 -24.24
N PHE A 284 -15.96 -19.53 -23.42
CA PHE A 284 -15.19 -20.76 -23.44
C PHE A 284 -15.79 -21.83 -22.50
N GLU A 285 -15.46 -23.09 -22.79
CA GLU A 285 -15.65 -24.24 -21.90
C GLU A 285 -14.26 -24.75 -21.52
N VAL A 286 -13.97 -24.85 -20.22
CA VAL A 286 -12.65 -25.28 -19.74
C VAL A 286 -12.67 -26.79 -19.45
N LYS A 287 -11.73 -27.51 -20.06
CA LYS A 287 -11.47 -28.94 -19.83
C LYS A 287 -10.02 -29.14 -19.39
N GLY A 288 -9.84 -29.29 -18.08
CA GLY A 288 -8.50 -29.39 -17.48
C GLY A 288 -7.72 -28.08 -17.63
N ASP A 289 -6.68 -28.10 -18.46
CA ASP A 289 -5.79 -26.95 -18.73
C ASP A 289 -6.09 -26.23 -20.05
N ILE A 290 -7.13 -26.63 -20.77
CA ILE A 290 -7.46 -26.10 -22.10
C ILE A 290 -8.87 -25.52 -22.08
N ALA A 291 -9.00 -24.28 -22.53
CA ALA A 291 -10.26 -23.61 -22.77
C ALA A 291 -10.59 -23.66 -24.27
N ILE A 292 -11.75 -24.22 -24.59
CA ILE A 292 -12.23 -24.42 -25.96
C ILE A 292 -13.46 -23.53 -26.16
N PRO A 293 -13.61 -22.81 -27.28
CA PRO A 293 -14.79 -22.00 -27.54
C PRO A 293 -16.06 -22.87 -27.50
N ARG A 294 -17.11 -22.40 -26.81
CA ARG A 294 -18.39 -23.13 -26.79
C ARG A 294 -18.96 -23.16 -28.22
N PRO A 295 -19.45 -24.31 -28.70
CA PRO A 295 -20.08 -24.39 -30.01
C PRO A 295 -21.35 -23.53 -30.02
N THR A 296 -21.36 -22.49 -30.85
CA THR A 296 -22.53 -21.63 -31.06
C THR A 296 -23.66 -22.46 -31.68
N LYS A 297 -24.74 -22.70 -30.92
CA LYS A 297 -25.95 -23.35 -31.41
C LYS A 297 -26.72 -22.39 -32.34
N GLY A 298 -26.31 -22.26 -33.61
CA GLY A 298 -27.05 -21.43 -34.56
C GLY A 298 -26.50 -21.39 -35.99
N GLY A 299 -27.13 -22.16 -36.89
CA GLY A 299 -27.16 -21.93 -38.35
C GLY A 299 -25.82 -21.92 -39.11
N LEU A 300 -25.91 -21.92 -40.45
CA LEU A 300 -24.75 -21.86 -41.36
C LEU A 300 -23.83 -20.65 -41.12
N VAL A 301 -24.35 -19.56 -40.54
CA VAL A 301 -23.60 -18.34 -40.19
C VAL A 301 -22.73 -18.53 -38.93
N GLY A 302 -23.17 -19.33 -37.95
CA GLY A 302 -22.39 -19.64 -36.74
C GLY A 302 -21.14 -20.50 -37.02
N LYS A 303 -21.17 -21.32 -38.09
CA LYS A 303 -20.03 -22.14 -38.50
C LYS A 303 -18.86 -21.31 -39.07
N LEU A 304 -19.14 -20.15 -39.68
CA LEU A 304 -18.10 -19.25 -40.20
C LEU A 304 -17.47 -18.41 -39.08
N ALA A 305 -18.23 -18.06 -38.05
CA ALA A 305 -17.71 -17.39 -36.85
C ALA A 305 -16.85 -18.33 -35.98
N GLY A 306 -17.23 -19.62 -35.86
CA GLY A 306 -16.46 -20.62 -35.12
C GLY A 306 -15.10 -21.00 -35.75
N TRP A 307 -14.92 -20.79 -37.05
CA TRP A 307 -13.66 -21.06 -37.74
C TRP A 307 -12.61 -19.95 -37.54
N LEU A 308 -13.06 -18.74 -37.17
CA LEU A 308 -12.18 -17.63 -36.78
C LEU A 308 -11.81 -17.65 -35.29
N GLN A 309 -12.53 -18.41 -34.47
CA GLN A 309 -12.34 -18.49 -33.02
C GLN A 309 -11.68 -19.80 -32.55
N SER A 310 -11.15 -20.62 -33.47
CA SER A 310 -10.63 -21.97 -33.19
C SER A 310 -9.34 -22.02 -32.36
N GLU A 311 -8.98 -20.95 -31.67
CA GLU A 311 -7.77 -20.89 -30.86
C GLU A 311 -8.06 -21.51 -29.48
N GLU A 312 -7.54 -22.71 -29.27
CA GLU A 312 -7.50 -23.33 -27.94
C GLU A 312 -6.61 -22.48 -27.03
N VAL A 313 -7.16 -22.01 -25.91
CA VAL A 313 -6.42 -21.18 -24.96
C VAL A 313 -5.99 -22.05 -23.79
N ARG A 314 -4.68 -22.10 -23.51
CA ARG A 314 -4.18 -22.77 -22.30
C ARG A 314 -4.52 -21.92 -21.07
N VAL A 315 -5.16 -22.53 -20.07
CA VAL A 315 -5.44 -21.87 -18.80
C VAL A 315 -4.15 -21.82 -17.98
N PRO A 316 -3.64 -20.64 -17.62
CA PRO A 316 -2.42 -20.54 -16.83
C PRO A 316 -2.57 -21.21 -15.46
N ARG A 317 -1.46 -21.71 -14.92
CA ARG A 317 -1.46 -22.30 -13.57
C ARG A 317 -1.61 -21.23 -12.50
N GLU A 318 -2.17 -21.62 -11.36
CA GLU A 318 -2.14 -20.79 -10.16
C GLU A 318 -0.73 -20.78 -9.57
N ALA A 319 -0.30 -19.64 -9.04
CA ALA A 319 0.97 -19.53 -8.33
C ALA A 319 0.81 -18.79 -6.99
N PRO A 320 1.61 -19.14 -5.96
CA PRO A 320 1.66 -18.39 -4.71
C PRO A 320 2.30 -17.01 -4.90
N LEU A 321 2.04 -16.08 -3.98
CA LEU A 321 2.62 -14.72 -3.99
C LEU A 321 4.15 -14.73 -4.08
N SER A 322 4.83 -15.67 -3.42
CA SER A 322 6.29 -15.79 -3.45
C SER A 322 6.83 -15.89 -4.87
N GLU A 323 6.13 -16.56 -5.77
CA GLU A 323 6.52 -16.68 -7.17
C GLU A 323 6.36 -15.36 -7.94
N PHE A 324 5.28 -14.61 -7.70
CA PHE A 324 5.09 -13.28 -8.28
C PHE A 324 6.16 -12.30 -7.82
N LEU A 325 6.59 -12.38 -6.55
CA LEU A 325 7.70 -11.58 -6.04
C LEU A 325 9.04 -11.94 -6.70
N GLU A 326 9.30 -13.22 -6.96
CA GLU A 326 10.48 -13.65 -7.73
C GLU A 326 10.42 -13.18 -9.18
N LEU A 327 9.26 -13.27 -9.83
CA LEU A 327 9.05 -12.73 -11.17
C LEU A 327 9.29 -11.22 -11.20
N ALA A 328 8.79 -10.47 -10.23
CA ALA A 328 9.06 -9.03 -10.11
C ALA A 328 10.57 -8.76 -10.00
N ARG A 329 11.29 -9.44 -9.11
CA ARG A 329 12.76 -9.31 -8.97
C ARG A 329 13.50 -9.65 -10.26
N ARG A 330 13.03 -10.64 -11.02
CA ARG A 330 13.62 -11.05 -12.30
C ARG A 330 13.36 -10.04 -13.42
N VAL A 331 12.18 -9.43 -13.46
CA VAL A 331 11.77 -8.50 -14.53
C VAL A 331 12.37 -7.12 -14.34
N LEU A 332 12.51 -6.62 -13.11
CA LEU A 332 12.99 -5.27 -12.83
C LEU A 332 14.31 -4.91 -13.55
N PRO A 333 15.39 -5.74 -13.51
CA PRO A 333 16.64 -5.43 -14.23
C PRO A 333 16.53 -5.43 -15.75
N MET A 334 15.43 -5.95 -16.31
CA MET A 334 15.17 -6.00 -17.75
C MET A 334 14.45 -4.74 -18.25
N LEU A 335 13.92 -3.90 -17.35
CA LEU A 335 13.23 -2.67 -17.71
C LEU A 335 14.24 -1.62 -18.21
N PRO A 336 13.97 -0.94 -19.35
CA PRO A 336 14.84 0.12 -19.84
C PRO A 336 15.01 1.25 -18.80
N GLY A 337 16.27 1.61 -18.50
CA GLY A 337 16.58 2.70 -17.58
C GLY A 337 16.39 2.38 -16.10
N TRP A 338 16.21 1.10 -15.73
CA TRP A 338 16.06 0.67 -14.35
C TRP A 338 17.42 0.36 -13.66
N PRO A 339 17.59 0.68 -12.36
CA PRO A 339 16.68 1.46 -11.52
C PRO A 339 16.69 2.94 -11.90
N THR A 340 15.51 3.57 -11.85
CA THR A 340 15.38 5.01 -12.08
C THR A 340 16.08 5.80 -10.97
N GLU A 341 16.34 7.09 -11.19
CA GLU A 341 16.84 7.97 -10.13
C GLU A 341 15.84 8.08 -8.97
N THR A 342 14.55 8.22 -9.28
CA THR A 342 13.46 8.21 -8.30
C THR A 342 13.50 6.98 -7.41
N GLU A 343 13.62 5.78 -7.99
CA GLU A 343 13.70 4.53 -7.24
C GLU A 343 14.95 4.48 -6.36
N ARG A 344 16.13 4.79 -6.91
CA ARG A 344 17.38 4.78 -6.14
C ARG A 344 17.30 5.71 -4.93
N THR A 345 16.78 6.92 -5.12
CA THR A 345 16.58 7.89 -4.05
C THR A 345 15.58 7.37 -3.03
N LEU A 346 14.42 6.85 -3.46
CA LEU A 346 13.40 6.30 -2.58
C LEU A 346 13.95 5.16 -1.69
N ARG A 347 14.74 4.24 -2.26
CA ARG A 347 15.32 3.12 -1.51
C ARG A 347 16.41 3.54 -0.54
N ALA A 348 17.09 4.66 -0.77
CA ALA A 348 18.08 5.20 0.18
C ALA A 348 17.46 5.59 1.54
N HIS A 349 16.14 5.78 1.61
CA HIS A 349 15.43 6.10 2.85
C HIS A 349 15.01 4.88 3.67
N VAL A 350 15.21 3.66 3.15
CA VAL A 350 14.93 2.42 3.90
C VAL A 350 16.22 1.91 4.52
N LEU A 351 16.29 1.99 5.85
CA LEU A 351 17.45 1.57 6.61
C LEU A 351 17.12 0.28 7.39
N ALA A 352 18.11 -0.59 7.53
CA ALA A 352 17.98 -1.74 8.41
C ALA A 352 17.68 -1.27 9.84
N GLY A 353 16.79 -2.01 10.51
CA GLY A 353 16.55 -1.83 11.93
C GLY A 353 17.83 -2.12 12.71
N THR A 354 18.17 -1.25 13.65
CA THR A 354 19.27 -1.48 14.59
C THR A 354 18.69 -1.89 15.94
N LEU A 355 19.28 -2.91 16.56
CA LEU A 355 19.08 -3.12 17.99
C LEU A 355 19.69 -1.90 18.67
N SER A 356 18.87 -0.98 19.17
CA SER A 356 19.37 0.14 19.96
C SER A 356 20.24 -0.43 21.09
N PRO A 357 21.45 0.10 21.33
CA PRO A 357 22.26 -0.30 22.48
C PRO A 357 21.59 0.25 23.74
N GLY A 358 20.61 -0.48 24.28
CA GLY A 358 19.69 0.13 25.23
C GLY A 358 18.84 -0.79 26.10
N THR A 359 19.09 -2.09 26.12
CA THR A 359 18.64 -2.95 27.24
C THR A 359 19.63 -4.10 27.38
N PRO A 360 20.47 -4.18 28.43
CA PRO A 360 21.19 -5.41 28.69
C PRO A 360 20.13 -6.48 28.96
N ALA A 361 20.10 -7.52 28.13
CA ALA A 361 19.41 -8.75 28.48
C ALA A 361 19.82 -9.12 29.91
N PRO A 362 18.89 -9.44 30.83
CA PRO A 362 19.27 -9.91 32.14
C PRO A 362 20.11 -11.17 31.94
N ARG A 363 21.43 -11.02 32.13
CA ARG A 363 22.34 -12.17 32.22
C ARG A 363 21.84 -12.97 33.42
N MET A 364 21.13 -14.06 33.15
CA MET A 364 20.86 -15.05 34.17
C MET A 364 22.21 -15.44 34.78
N PRO A 365 22.37 -15.35 36.12
CA PRO A 365 23.58 -15.84 36.75
C PRO A 365 23.73 -17.33 36.43
N PRO A 366 24.96 -17.81 36.19
CA PRO A 366 25.20 -19.23 35.92
C PRO A 366 24.64 -20.05 37.08
N ARG A 367 23.84 -21.08 36.75
CA ARG A 367 23.39 -22.09 37.72
C ARG A 367 24.63 -22.69 38.38
N ALA A 368 24.69 -22.59 39.70
CA ALA A 368 25.69 -23.31 40.49
C ALA A 368 25.54 -24.82 40.23
N PRO A 369 26.66 -25.58 40.16
CA PRO A 369 26.58 -27.02 40.00
C PRO A 369 25.85 -27.66 41.19
N PRO A 370 25.07 -28.73 40.97
CA PRO A 370 24.50 -29.50 42.06
C PRO A 370 25.63 -30.11 42.92
N GLN A 371 25.47 -30.02 44.25
CA GLN A 371 26.33 -30.69 45.23
C GLN A 371 26.06 -32.20 45.30
#